data_AF-A0AAV1I845-F1
#
_entry.id   AF-A0AAV1I845-F1
#
_cell.length_a   1.000
_cell.length_b   1.000
_cell.length_c   1.000
_cell.angle_alpha   90.00
_cell.angle_beta   90.00
_cell.angle_gamma   90.00
#
_symmetry.space_group_name_H-M   'P 1'
#
loop_
_entity.id
_entity.type
_entity.pdbx_description
1 polymer ?
#
loop_
_entity_poly.entity_id
_entity_poly.type
_entity_poly.pdbx_seq_one_letter_code
_entity_poly.pdbx_strand_id
1 'polypeptide(L)'
;MSTSHRRRQPQQQQRVLPCSPQTTALLLALAAALRTVSGVPLSDWHDGIATNYGGAQDGMNPYDPSFGTKDGACGYGVLKKESYPFWSVAALSLSNSFSVAGPAKACGECFEIKCMDVGGPFAGRCSKDKNQRSVTVTVTDTCPECGTDHIDMQALTFNKIAPMEVGRINIQYRRTECTPPEPLDVDINHNFGAGAWLRIVVSKAAGYGSIRLVQIKGADSDWMGMTNKYGAAWEVPVTPKLPWDFRIVSDDGQEVTALGLINSAGKVGDVPTGVQFALKGMSAPTVSGSSGSSGSSSSPSSQSPGSSSGGSPSPSGGKGKCPCNDQSPDTTYSCSQQKMYGKCDSSWMSVVSDSYPNAFCAKTCGRCPASCSS
;
A
#
# COMPACT_ATOMS: atom_id res chain seq x y z
N MET A 1 -35.96 17.06 71.00
CA MET A 1 -35.97 18.29 70.17
C MET A 1 -34.73 19.09 70.54
N SER A 2 -33.60 18.80 69.89
CA SER A 2 -33.01 19.56 68.77
C SER A 2 -32.57 20.96 69.22
N THR A 3 -31.27 21.24 69.27
CA THR A 3 -30.63 21.90 68.13
C THR A 3 -29.13 21.64 68.07
N SER A 4 -28.66 21.44 66.83
CA SER A 4 -27.33 21.04 66.40
C SER A 4 -26.40 22.25 66.24
N HIS A 5 -25.19 22.17 66.80
CA HIS A 5 -24.10 23.12 66.56
C HIS A 5 -23.19 22.60 65.43
N ARG A 6 -23.30 23.20 64.24
CA ARG A 6 -22.31 23.07 63.15
C ARG A 6 -21.18 24.08 63.36
N ARG A 7 -19.98 23.61 63.70
CA ARG A 7 -18.73 24.41 63.62
C ARG A 7 -18.20 24.38 62.18
N ARG A 8 -17.89 25.57 61.65
CA ARG A 8 -17.23 25.77 60.34
C ARG A 8 -15.74 25.42 60.45
N GLN A 9 -15.22 24.65 59.50
CA GLN A 9 -13.78 24.44 59.29
C GLN A 9 -13.20 25.52 58.36
N PRO A 10 -11.92 25.92 58.54
CA PRO A 10 -11.27 26.94 57.73
C PRO A 10 -10.62 26.36 56.46
N GLN A 11 -10.56 27.21 55.42
CA GLN A 11 -9.94 26.94 54.12
C GLN A 11 -8.42 26.74 54.23
N GLN A 12 -7.90 25.71 53.56
CA GLN A 12 -6.46 25.47 53.41
C GLN A 12 -6.01 25.90 52.01
N GLN A 13 -5.15 26.91 51.95
CA GLN A 13 -4.49 27.39 50.74
C GLN A 13 -3.46 26.36 50.25
N GLN A 14 -3.57 25.92 48.98
CA GLN A 14 -2.55 25.13 48.31
C GLN A 14 -1.49 26.05 47.69
N ARG A 15 -0.22 25.80 48.04
CA ARG A 15 0.96 26.48 47.47
C ARG A 15 1.17 26.05 46.02
N VAL A 16 1.35 27.04 45.14
CA VAL A 16 1.79 26.86 43.75
C VAL A 16 3.33 26.85 43.72
N LEU A 17 3.93 25.82 43.12
CA LEU A 17 5.38 25.76 42.85
C LEU A 17 5.68 26.39 41.47
N PRO A 18 6.80 27.13 41.30
CA PRO A 18 7.13 27.79 40.06
C PRO A 18 7.70 26.81 39.01
N CYS A 19 7.21 26.92 37.77
CA CYS A 19 7.65 26.14 36.62
C CYS A 19 8.93 26.74 36.01
N SER A 20 9.97 25.92 35.83
CA SER A 20 11.28 26.32 35.27
C SER A 20 11.24 26.40 33.73
N PRO A 21 11.80 27.43 33.09
CA PRO A 21 11.63 27.72 31.66
C PRO A 21 12.53 26.89 30.69
N GLN A 22 13.07 25.75 31.11
CA GLN A 22 14.05 24.99 30.31
C GLN A 22 13.49 23.80 29.53
N THR A 23 12.20 23.46 29.66
CA THR A 23 11.60 22.27 29.02
C THR A 23 10.89 22.54 27.69
N THR A 24 10.74 23.79 27.27
CA THR A 24 10.05 24.15 26.01
C THR A 24 10.93 24.12 24.76
N ALA A 25 12.26 24.10 24.91
CA ALA A 25 13.16 24.14 23.75
C ALA A 25 13.39 22.77 23.07
N LEU A 26 13.15 21.65 23.76
CA LEU A 26 13.39 20.31 23.19
C LEU A 26 12.20 19.74 22.38
N LEU A 27 10.99 20.28 22.58
CA LEU A 27 9.80 19.87 21.81
C LEU A 27 9.66 20.60 20.46
N LEU A 28 10.47 21.63 20.21
CA LEU A 28 10.51 22.33 18.92
C LEU A 28 11.51 21.72 17.91
N ALA A 29 12.32 20.74 18.32
CA ALA A 29 13.32 20.09 17.46
C ALA A 29 12.86 18.74 16.85
N LEU A 30 11.65 18.26 17.18
CA LEU A 30 11.04 17.06 16.58
C LEU A 30 9.83 17.37 15.68
N ALA A 31 9.68 18.61 15.23
CA ALA A 31 8.96 18.88 13.98
C ALA A 31 9.91 18.58 12.81
N ALA A 32 10.39 17.34 12.71
CA ALA A 32 10.91 16.85 11.44
C ALA A 32 9.74 16.99 10.47
N ALA A 33 9.87 17.90 9.50
CA ALA A 33 8.88 18.10 8.46
C ALA A 33 8.46 16.72 7.96
N LEU A 34 7.20 16.32 8.21
CA LEU A 34 6.56 15.32 7.38
C LEU A 34 6.58 15.94 5.98
N ARG A 35 7.65 15.69 5.24
CA ARG A 35 7.67 15.94 3.81
C ARG A 35 6.56 15.07 3.29
N THR A 36 5.44 15.69 2.92
CA THR A 36 4.51 15.06 1.98
C THR A 36 5.39 14.62 0.83
N VAL A 37 5.60 13.32 0.69
CA VAL A 37 6.40 12.76 -0.39
C VAL A 37 5.56 12.95 -1.64
N SER A 38 5.61 14.15 -2.20
CA SER A 38 5.13 14.42 -3.53
C SER A 38 6.08 13.71 -4.48
N GLY A 39 5.54 12.83 -5.33
CA GLY A 39 6.32 12.14 -6.34
C GLY A 39 7.13 13.13 -7.19
N VAL A 40 8.33 12.73 -7.61
CA VAL A 40 9.12 13.56 -8.51
C VAL A 40 8.40 13.68 -9.85
N PRO A 41 8.32 14.89 -10.44
CA PRO A 41 7.77 15.06 -11.78
C PRO A 41 8.56 14.25 -12.82
N LEU A 42 7.84 13.50 -13.65
CA LEU A 42 8.42 12.67 -14.72
C LEU A 42 8.14 13.25 -16.12
N SER A 43 7.30 14.27 -16.22
CA SER A 43 7.05 15.03 -17.45
C SER A 43 6.82 16.51 -17.14
N ASP A 44 6.82 17.33 -18.20
CA ASP A 44 6.29 18.68 -18.16
C ASP A 44 4.77 18.68 -17.96
N TRP A 45 4.23 19.86 -17.67
CA TRP A 45 2.78 20.07 -17.54
C TRP A 45 2.10 20.10 -18.91
N HIS A 46 0.94 19.46 -18.97
CA HIS A 46 0.03 19.46 -20.11
C HIS A 46 -1.29 20.10 -19.69
N ASP A 47 -1.85 20.95 -20.55
CA ASP A 47 -3.20 21.48 -20.36
C ASP A 47 -4.22 20.41 -20.77
N GLY A 48 -5.37 20.38 -20.09
CA GLY A 48 -6.43 19.44 -20.41
C GLY A 48 -7.73 19.73 -19.67
N ILE A 49 -8.63 18.76 -19.72
CA ILE A 49 -9.88 18.77 -18.96
C ILE A 49 -9.99 17.52 -18.09
N ALA A 50 -10.72 17.64 -16.98
CA ALA A 50 -11.13 16.48 -16.20
C ALA A 50 -12.65 16.39 -16.07
N THR A 51 -13.15 15.15 -16.13
CA THR A 51 -14.48 14.75 -15.64
C THR A 51 -14.31 13.80 -14.46
N ASN A 52 -15.44 13.30 -13.97
CA ASN A 52 -15.44 12.19 -13.06
C ASN A 52 -16.30 11.03 -13.56
N TYR A 53 -16.18 9.88 -12.88
CA TYR A 53 -17.07 8.73 -13.00
C TYR A 53 -17.42 8.16 -11.62
N GLY A 54 -18.46 7.32 -11.58
CA GLY A 54 -18.89 6.59 -10.39
C GLY A 54 -19.69 7.45 -9.41
N GLY A 55 -20.15 8.62 -9.86
CA GLY A 55 -20.93 9.57 -9.06
C GLY A 55 -22.41 9.59 -9.42
N ALA A 56 -23.14 10.56 -8.85
CA ALA A 56 -24.58 10.72 -9.07
C ALA A 56 -24.93 10.98 -10.54
N GLN A 57 -24.03 11.59 -11.32
CA GLN A 57 -24.20 11.80 -12.76
C GLN A 57 -24.33 10.47 -13.54
N ASP A 58 -23.77 9.39 -13.02
CA ASP A 58 -23.83 8.03 -13.60
C ASP A 58 -24.94 7.19 -12.96
N GLY A 59 -25.75 7.78 -12.08
CA GLY A 59 -26.72 7.05 -11.26
C GLY A 59 -26.07 6.13 -10.22
N MET A 60 -24.81 6.39 -9.86
CA MET A 60 -24.04 5.56 -8.93
C MET A 60 -23.80 6.24 -7.59
N ASN A 61 -23.56 5.42 -6.57
CA ASN A 61 -23.09 5.88 -5.27
C ASN A 61 -21.55 6.02 -5.32
N PRO A 62 -20.99 7.23 -5.13
CA PRO A 62 -19.54 7.45 -5.20
C PRO A 62 -18.76 6.75 -4.08
N TYR A 63 -19.44 6.15 -3.11
CA TYR A 63 -18.88 5.34 -2.03
C TYR A 63 -18.88 3.84 -2.32
N ASP A 64 -19.39 3.41 -3.47
CA ASP A 64 -19.38 2.02 -3.91
C ASP A 64 -18.38 1.83 -5.09
N PRO A 65 -17.66 0.70 -5.19
CA PRO A 65 -16.80 0.42 -6.32
C PRO A 65 -17.58 0.43 -7.64
N SER A 66 -17.06 1.16 -8.62
CA SER A 66 -17.60 1.29 -9.97
C SER A 66 -16.50 1.52 -11.00
N PHE A 67 -16.74 1.12 -12.26
CA PHE A 67 -15.84 1.31 -13.39
C PHE A 67 -14.38 0.98 -13.04
N GLY A 68 -13.47 1.95 -13.15
CA GLY A 68 -12.04 1.81 -12.87
C GLY A 68 -11.66 1.43 -11.43
N THR A 69 -12.60 1.40 -10.48
CA THR A 69 -12.39 0.87 -9.12
C THR A 69 -12.97 -0.54 -8.91
N LYS A 70 -13.68 -1.09 -9.89
CA LYS A 70 -14.31 -2.42 -9.80
C LYS A 70 -13.82 -3.38 -10.88
N ASP A 71 -13.91 -2.96 -12.14
CA ASP A 71 -13.68 -3.80 -13.32
C ASP A 71 -12.83 -3.03 -14.36
N GLY A 72 -11.85 -2.26 -13.89
CA GLY A 72 -11.04 -1.40 -14.76
C GLY A 72 -10.18 -2.17 -15.76
N ALA A 73 -9.99 -1.59 -16.95
CA ALA A 73 -9.26 -2.18 -18.07
C ALA A 73 -7.79 -2.55 -17.76
N CYS A 74 -7.20 -1.97 -16.71
CA CYS A 74 -5.84 -2.32 -16.29
C CYS A 74 -5.73 -3.67 -15.58
N GLY A 75 -6.84 -4.29 -15.21
CA GLY A 75 -6.86 -5.65 -14.66
C GLY A 75 -6.58 -5.76 -13.16
N TYR A 76 -6.60 -4.66 -12.42
CA TYR A 76 -6.38 -4.65 -10.96
C TYR A 76 -7.54 -5.23 -10.13
N GLY A 77 -8.64 -5.62 -10.78
CA GLY A 77 -9.85 -6.09 -10.09
C GLY A 77 -10.49 -4.99 -9.23
N VAL A 78 -11.16 -5.42 -8.17
CA VAL A 78 -11.87 -4.50 -7.26
C VAL A 78 -10.88 -3.84 -6.31
N LEU A 79 -10.75 -2.51 -6.44
CA LEU A 79 -9.90 -1.70 -5.60
C LEU A 79 -10.61 -1.38 -4.27
N LYS A 80 -9.90 -1.55 -3.17
CA LYS A 80 -10.38 -1.16 -1.83
C LYS A 80 -10.03 0.29 -1.56
N LYS A 81 -10.96 1.05 -0.97
CA LYS A 81 -10.75 2.46 -0.65
C LYS A 81 -9.68 2.65 0.43
N GLU A 82 -9.48 1.66 1.29
CA GLU A 82 -8.56 1.67 2.43
C GLU A 82 -7.14 1.21 2.05
N SER A 83 -6.92 0.81 0.79
CA SER A 83 -5.62 0.36 0.29
C SER A 83 -5.16 1.25 -0.86
N TYR A 84 -3.84 1.39 -1.06
CA TYR A 84 -3.31 2.10 -2.22
C TYR A 84 -3.95 1.59 -3.52
N PRO A 85 -4.41 2.48 -4.43
CA PRO A 85 -4.22 3.94 -4.46
C PRO A 85 -5.31 4.78 -3.74
N PHE A 86 -6.06 4.19 -2.82
CA PHE A 86 -7.10 4.84 -2.00
C PHE A 86 -8.21 5.49 -2.81
N TRP A 87 -8.60 4.83 -3.92
CA TRP A 87 -9.48 5.36 -4.96
C TRP A 87 -9.03 6.71 -5.57
N SER A 88 -7.77 7.09 -5.37
CA SER A 88 -7.11 8.15 -6.13
C SER A 88 -6.72 7.60 -7.49
N VAL A 89 -7.73 7.41 -8.34
CA VAL A 89 -7.58 6.74 -9.64
C VAL A 89 -8.25 7.51 -10.76
N ALA A 90 -7.79 7.23 -11.98
CA ALA A 90 -8.32 7.82 -13.20
C ALA A 90 -8.26 6.86 -14.39
N ALA A 91 -8.94 7.25 -15.46
CA ALA A 91 -8.97 6.62 -16.75
C ALA A 91 -8.46 7.61 -17.81
N LEU A 92 -7.70 7.08 -18.78
CA LEU A 92 -7.21 7.85 -19.93
C LEU A 92 -7.71 7.21 -21.23
N SER A 93 -7.89 8.02 -22.27
CA SER A 93 -8.14 7.52 -23.62
C SER A 93 -6.92 6.76 -24.14
N LEU A 94 -7.13 5.67 -24.90
CA LEU A 94 -6.03 4.98 -25.59
C LEU A 94 -5.33 5.86 -26.64
N SER A 95 -5.94 6.99 -27.01
CA SER A 95 -5.37 8.01 -27.90
C SER A 95 -4.54 9.07 -27.16
N ASN A 96 -4.57 9.12 -25.82
CA ASN A 96 -3.73 10.01 -25.03
C ASN A 96 -2.24 9.68 -25.28
N SER A 97 -1.40 10.70 -25.33
CA SER A 97 0.03 10.56 -25.66
C SER A 97 0.78 9.62 -24.71
N PHE A 98 0.45 9.61 -23.42
CA PHE A 98 1.04 8.71 -22.43
C PHE A 98 0.58 7.26 -22.65
N SER A 99 -0.70 7.06 -22.96
CA SER A 99 -1.22 5.73 -23.33
C SER A 99 -0.61 5.20 -24.63
N VAL A 100 -0.30 6.08 -25.59
CA VAL A 100 0.35 5.68 -26.85
C VAL A 100 1.83 5.33 -26.63
N ALA A 101 2.55 6.13 -25.83
CA ALA A 101 3.99 6.00 -25.65
C ALA A 101 4.40 4.87 -24.69
N GLY A 102 3.60 4.61 -23.65
CA GLY A 102 3.95 3.69 -22.58
C GLY A 102 3.73 2.19 -22.90
N PRO A 103 4.46 1.30 -22.21
CA PRO A 103 4.45 -0.15 -22.49
C PRO A 103 3.14 -0.84 -22.10
N ALA A 104 2.40 -0.27 -21.15
CA ALA A 104 1.14 -0.83 -20.64
C ALA A 104 -0.05 0.13 -20.83
N LYS A 105 -0.05 0.97 -21.87
CA LYS A 105 -1.15 1.91 -22.17
C LYS A 105 -1.52 2.82 -20.99
N ALA A 106 -0.50 3.34 -20.32
CA ALA A 106 -0.57 4.12 -19.09
C ALA A 106 -1.03 3.35 -17.82
N CYS A 107 -1.39 2.07 -17.89
CA CYS A 107 -1.75 1.32 -16.68
C CYS A 107 -0.63 1.34 -15.63
N GLY A 108 -1.02 1.67 -14.40
CA GLY A 108 -0.12 1.80 -13.25
C GLY A 108 0.62 3.14 -13.18
N GLU A 109 0.57 3.97 -14.23
CA GLU A 109 1.20 5.29 -14.22
C GLU A 109 0.49 6.24 -13.25
N CYS A 110 1.26 7.12 -12.61
CA CYS A 110 0.72 8.17 -11.75
C CYS A 110 0.81 9.55 -12.40
N PHE A 111 -0.21 10.37 -12.14
CA PHE A 111 -0.31 11.75 -12.62
C PHE A 111 -0.60 12.69 -11.47
N GLU A 112 0.15 13.78 -11.39
CA GLU A 112 -0.23 14.95 -10.62
C GLU A 112 -1.19 15.77 -11.48
N ILE A 113 -2.36 16.08 -10.92
CA ILE A 113 -3.41 16.85 -11.59
C ILE A 113 -3.66 18.08 -10.75
N LYS A 114 -3.73 19.24 -11.41
CA LYS A 114 -4.01 20.53 -10.82
C LYS A 114 -5.22 21.18 -11.47
N CYS A 115 -6.21 21.54 -10.69
CA CYS A 115 -7.37 22.28 -11.18
C CYS A 115 -6.99 23.74 -11.50
N MET A 116 -7.35 24.18 -12.71
CA MET A 116 -7.06 25.52 -13.22
C MET A 116 -8.31 26.40 -13.13
N ASP A 117 -8.33 27.26 -12.11
CA ASP A 117 -9.50 28.09 -11.75
C ASP A 117 -9.66 29.33 -12.64
N VAL A 118 -8.67 29.59 -13.51
CA VAL A 118 -8.63 30.71 -14.43
C VAL A 118 -8.33 30.19 -15.84
N GLY A 119 -8.84 30.90 -16.85
CA GLY A 119 -8.70 30.51 -18.26
C GLY A 119 -9.59 29.33 -18.66
N GLY A 120 -9.69 29.07 -19.97
CA GLY A 120 -10.49 27.97 -20.52
C GLY A 120 -12.01 28.08 -20.30
N PRO A 121 -12.79 27.15 -20.87
CA PRO A 121 -14.26 27.17 -20.82
C PRO A 121 -14.85 26.84 -19.43
N PHE A 122 -14.04 26.28 -18.52
CA PHE A 122 -14.47 25.79 -17.21
C PHE A 122 -13.88 26.57 -16.03
N ALA A 123 -13.52 27.84 -16.23
CA ALA A 123 -12.97 28.72 -15.19
C ALA A 123 -13.92 28.89 -13.99
N GLY A 124 -13.36 29.13 -12.80
CA GLY A 124 -14.12 29.39 -11.56
C GLY A 124 -14.73 28.16 -10.89
N ARG A 125 -14.48 26.95 -11.42
CA ARG A 125 -15.05 25.69 -10.97
C ARG A 125 -14.17 24.90 -10.00
N CYS A 126 -12.95 25.34 -9.73
CA CYS A 126 -12.10 24.64 -8.77
C CYS A 126 -12.60 24.83 -7.34
N SER A 127 -12.08 23.98 -6.43
CA SER A 127 -12.32 24.12 -5.00
C SER A 127 -12.03 25.54 -4.53
N LYS A 128 -12.89 26.04 -3.63
CA LYS A 128 -12.69 27.36 -3.02
C LYS A 128 -11.50 27.36 -2.05
N ASP A 129 -11.15 26.20 -1.51
CA ASP A 129 -9.89 26.04 -0.79
C ASP A 129 -8.74 25.93 -1.80
N LYS A 130 -7.89 26.95 -1.85
CA LYS A 130 -6.73 27.00 -2.76
C LYS A 130 -5.70 25.91 -2.48
N ASN A 131 -5.67 25.36 -1.27
CA ASN A 131 -4.79 24.27 -0.89
C ASN A 131 -5.33 22.91 -1.37
N GLN A 132 -6.60 22.84 -1.79
CA GLN A 132 -7.26 21.65 -2.30
C GLN A 132 -7.52 21.79 -3.80
N ARG A 133 -6.46 21.99 -4.58
CA ARG A 133 -6.55 22.11 -6.05
C ARG A 133 -5.62 21.16 -6.79
N SER A 134 -5.02 20.21 -6.08
CA SER A 134 -4.21 19.17 -6.70
C SER A 134 -4.40 17.82 -6.04
N VAL A 135 -4.32 16.77 -6.86
CA VAL A 135 -4.34 15.36 -6.46
C VAL A 135 -3.34 14.58 -7.28
N THR A 136 -2.86 13.47 -6.73
CA THR A 136 -2.16 12.44 -7.50
C THR A 136 -3.11 11.28 -7.76
N VAL A 137 -3.18 10.79 -8.99
CA VAL A 137 -4.01 9.64 -9.37
C VAL A 137 -3.17 8.54 -9.99
N THR A 138 -3.57 7.29 -9.83
CA THR A 138 -3.05 6.15 -10.59
C THR A 138 -4.01 5.78 -11.72
N VAL A 139 -3.50 5.49 -12.90
CA VAL A 139 -4.33 5.03 -14.02
C VAL A 139 -4.70 3.56 -13.82
N THR A 140 -6.01 3.30 -13.74
CA THR A 140 -6.56 1.95 -13.50
C THR A 140 -7.57 1.50 -14.55
N ASP A 141 -7.91 2.39 -15.48
CA ASP A 141 -8.90 2.12 -16.52
C ASP A 141 -8.61 2.90 -17.79
N THR A 142 -9.39 2.63 -18.82
CA THR A 142 -9.40 3.38 -20.08
C THR A 142 -10.72 4.12 -20.23
N CYS A 143 -10.70 5.30 -20.85
CA CYS A 143 -11.89 6.10 -21.15
C CYS A 143 -12.05 6.23 -22.68
N PRO A 144 -12.79 5.33 -23.34
CA PRO A 144 -12.94 5.33 -24.79
C PRO A 144 -13.60 6.59 -25.37
N GLU A 145 -14.47 7.23 -24.60
CA GLU A 145 -15.19 8.46 -24.96
C GLU A 145 -14.40 9.75 -24.70
N CYS A 146 -13.28 9.65 -23.98
CA CYS A 146 -12.40 10.77 -23.68
C CYS A 146 -11.56 11.18 -24.89
N GLY A 147 -11.32 12.48 -25.03
CA GLY A 147 -10.35 13.04 -25.96
C GLY A 147 -8.89 12.79 -25.54
N THR A 148 -7.94 13.26 -26.33
CA THR A 148 -6.49 13.08 -26.09
C THR A 148 -6.01 13.74 -24.81
N ASP A 149 -6.58 14.88 -24.42
CA ASP A 149 -6.15 15.68 -23.25
C ASP A 149 -7.22 15.68 -22.14
N HIS A 150 -7.89 14.54 -21.98
CA HIS A 150 -9.00 14.38 -21.05
C HIS A 150 -8.70 13.24 -20.07
N ILE A 151 -8.73 13.57 -18.77
CA ILE A 151 -8.63 12.61 -17.66
C ILE A 151 -10.00 12.41 -17.02
N ASP A 152 -10.46 11.17 -16.91
CA ASP A 152 -11.70 10.86 -16.20
C ASP A 152 -11.41 10.22 -14.84
N MET A 153 -11.73 10.92 -13.76
CA MET A 153 -11.28 10.54 -12.40
C MET A 153 -12.39 9.90 -11.58
N GLN A 154 -12.03 9.10 -10.58
CA GLN A 154 -13.03 8.65 -9.62
C GLN A 154 -13.68 9.86 -8.90
N ALA A 155 -15.01 9.83 -8.77
CA ALA A 155 -15.83 10.92 -8.23
C ALA A 155 -15.33 11.55 -6.93
N LEU A 156 -15.02 10.77 -5.89
CA LEU A 156 -14.51 11.30 -4.62
C LEU A 156 -13.14 11.95 -4.78
N THR A 157 -12.31 11.47 -5.71
CA THR A 157 -11.01 12.08 -6.02
C THR A 157 -11.17 13.38 -6.79
N PHE A 158 -12.10 13.47 -7.73
CA PHE A 158 -12.48 14.74 -8.35
C PHE A 158 -12.97 15.75 -7.32
N ASN A 159 -13.80 15.29 -6.38
CA ASN A 159 -14.37 16.13 -5.34
C ASN A 159 -13.32 16.77 -4.41
N LYS A 160 -12.08 16.26 -4.41
CA LYS A 160 -10.96 16.88 -3.67
C LYS A 160 -10.46 18.17 -4.31
N ILE A 161 -10.65 18.37 -5.62
CA ILE A 161 -10.09 19.53 -6.35
C ILE A 161 -11.15 20.47 -6.95
N ALA A 162 -12.39 20.01 -7.05
CA ALA A 162 -13.54 20.78 -7.51
C ALA A 162 -14.83 20.13 -7.01
N PRO A 163 -15.93 20.88 -6.78
CA PRO A 163 -17.20 20.27 -6.40
C PRO A 163 -17.67 19.31 -7.50
N MET A 164 -17.97 18.06 -7.14
CA MET A 164 -18.30 16.99 -8.10
C MET A 164 -19.42 17.39 -9.08
N GLU A 165 -20.40 18.16 -8.62
CA GLU A 165 -21.56 18.63 -9.39
C GLU A 165 -21.22 19.57 -10.54
N VAL A 166 -20.01 20.17 -10.57
CA VAL A 166 -19.61 21.02 -11.70
C VAL A 166 -19.30 20.20 -12.96
N GLY A 167 -19.12 18.88 -12.80
CA GLY A 167 -18.96 17.86 -13.84
C GLY A 167 -17.65 17.92 -14.64
N ARG A 168 -17.21 19.13 -15.00
CA ARG A 168 -16.03 19.40 -15.84
C ARG A 168 -15.22 20.55 -15.31
N ILE A 169 -13.90 20.39 -15.30
CA ILE A 169 -12.92 21.42 -14.92
C ILE A 169 -11.78 21.49 -15.93
N ASN A 170 -11.14 22.67 -16.03
CA ASN A 170 -9.84 22.78 -16.66
C ASN A 170 -8.78 22.23 -15.71
N ILE A 171 -7.80 21.52 -16.25
CA ILE A 171 -6.68 21.00 -15.48
C ILE A 171 -5.35 21.29 -16.17
N GLN A 172 -4.30 21.29 -15.38
CA GLN A 172 -2.98 20.91 -15.83
C GLN A 172 -2.64 19.54 -15.24
N TYR A 173 -1.96 18.69 -16.00
CA TYR A 173 -1.54 17.38 -15.53
C TYR A 173 -0.13 17.04 -16.01
N ARG A 174 0.57 16.21 -15.25
CA ARG A 174 1.90 15.68 -15.61
C ARG A 174 2.13 14.31 -15.00
N ARG A 175 2.98 13.49 -15.63
CA ARG A 175 3.47 12.26 -15.00
C ARG A 175 4.23 12.61 -13.72
N THR A 176 4.02 11.82 -12.69
CA THR A 176 4.76 11.90 -11.42
C THR A 176 5.05 10.50 -10.91
N GLU A 177 6.04 10.36 -10.03
CA GLU A 177 6.30 9.08 -9.38
C GLU A 177 5.10 8.60 -8.56
N CYS A 178 4.77 7.32 -8.71
CA CYS A 178 3.88 6.60 -7.81
C CYS A 178 4.58 6.35 -6.48
N THR A 179 3.91 6.67 -5.36
CA THR A 179 4.46 6.52 -4.01
C THR A 179 3.59 5.62 -3.14
N PRO A 180 3.44 4.33 -3.48
CA PRO A 180 2.74 3.37 -2.64
C PRO A 180 3.47 3.23 -1.28
N PRO A 181 2.73 3.08 -0.17
CA PRO A 181 3.34 2.90 1.15
C PRO A 181 3.87 1.48 1.37
N GLU A 182 3.45 0.53 0.54
CA GLU A 182 3.76 -0.90 0.65
C GLU A 182 4.68 -1.36 -0.49
N PRO A 183 5.35 -2.52 -0.34
CA PRO A 183 5.96 -3.23 -1.45
C PRO A 183 4.98 -3.47 -2.60
N LEU A 184 5.51 -3.68 -3.80
CA LEU A 184 4.66 -4.06 -4.93
C LEU A 184 4.09 -5.46 -4.70
N ASP A 185 2.88 -5.71 -5.22
CA ASP A 185 2.19 -6.98 -5.08
C ASP A 185 2.17 -7.74 -6.42
N VAL A 186 2.14 -9.07 -6.30
CA VAL A 186 1.74 -9.98 -7.37
C VAL A 186 0.41 -10.60 -6.97
N ASP A 187 -0.67 -10.22 -7.64
CA ASP A 187 -1.98 -10.84 -7.47
C ASP A 187 -2.11 -12.06 -8.38
N ILE A 188 -2.50 -13.19 -7.80
CA ILE A 188 -2.59 -14.48 -8.47
C ILE A 188 -4.05 -14.89 -8.57
N ASN A 189 -4.61 -14.79 -9.78
CA ASN A 189 -6.00 -15.18 -10.03
C ASN A 189 -6.20 -16.71 -9.97
N HIS A 190 -5.28 -17.47 -10.56
CA HIS A 190 -5.33 -18.94 -10.60
C HIS A 190 -3.90 -19.52 -10.54
N ASN A 191 -3.71 -20.54 -9.69
CA ASN A 191 -2.44 -21.24 -9.54
C ASN A 191 -2.69 -22.75 -9.37
N PHE A 192 -2.52 -23.51 -10.46
CA PHE A 192 -2.65 -24.97 -10.46
C PHE A 192 -1.31 -25.70 -10.26
N GLY A 193 -0.25 -24.98 -9.90
CA GLY A 193 1.09 -25.52 -9.72
C GLY A 193 1.87 -25.72 -11.03
N ALA A 194 3.03 -26.37 -10.91
CA ALA A 194 3.96 -26.58 -12.03
C ALA A 194 3.31 -27.32 -13.21
N GLY A 195 3.66 -26.93 -14.43
CA GLY A 195 3.10 -27.52 -15.64
C GLY A 195 1.76 -26.94 -16.09
N ALA A 196 1.17 -26.02 -15.33
CA ALA A 196 -0.07 -25.33 -15.69
C ALA A 196 0.18 -23.87 -16.08
N TRP A 197 -0.81 -23.25 -16.73
CA TRP A 197 -0.79 -21.82 -17.03
C TRP A 197 -0.93 -21.00 -15.74
N LEU A 198 -0.34 -19.80 -15.74
CA LEU A 198 -0.43 -18.84 -14.65
C LEU A 198 -0.65 -17.46 -15.23
N ARG A 199 -1.65 -16.74 -14.70
CA ARG A 199 -1.82 -15.30 -14.90
C ARG A 199 -1.68 -14.58 -13.58
N ILE A 200 -0.89 -13.51 -13.58
CA ILE A 200 -0.71 -12.61 -12.45
C ILE A 200 -1.02 -11.18 -12.84
N VAL A 201 -1.26 -10.33 -11.84
CA VAL A 201 -1.35 -8.88 -11.98
C VAL A 201 -0.30 -8.25 -11.09
N VAL A 202 0.52 -7.36 -11.65
CA VAL A 202 1.51 -6.61 -10.85
C VAL A 202 0.90 -5.27 -10.44
N SER A 203 0.76 -5.03 -9.14
CA SER A 203 0.13 -3.82 -8.61
C SER A 203 1.02 -3.12 -7.58
N LYS A 204 0.64 -1.90 -7.18
CA LYS A 204 1.36 -1.09 -6.17
C LYS A 204 2.85 -0.87 -6.52
N ALA A 205 3.18 -0.75 -7.81
CA ALA A 205 4.52 -0.39 -8.24
C ALA A 205 4.80 1.09 -7.96
N ALA A 206 5.94 1.37 -7.33
CA ALA A 206 6.44 2.72 -7.10
C ALA A 206 7.17 3.29 -8.33
N GLY A 207 7.61 4.54 -8.24
CA GLY A 207 8.40 5.19 -9.30
C GLY A 207 7.55 5.39 -10.55
N TYR A 208 7.95 4.84 -11.68
CA TYR A 208 7.23 5.02 -12.94
C TYR A 208 5.85 4.33 -12.95
N GLY A 209 5.63 3.36 -12.05
CA GLY A 209 4.36 2.66 -11.82
C GLY A 209 3.95 1.67 -12.91
N SER A 210 4.30 1.94 -14.17
CA SER A 210 4.06 1.03 -15.29
C SER A 210 5.16 -0.04 -15.41
N ILE A 211 4.76 -1.24 -15.83
CA ILE A 211 5.62 -2.42 -15.95
C ILE A 211 5.82 -2.75 -17.43
N ARG A 212 7.07 -2.96 -17.85
CA ARG A 212 7.40 -3.30 -19.25
C ARG A 212 7.78 -4.76 -19.44
N LEU A 213 8.21 -5.44 -18.39
CA LEU A 213 8.62 -6.84 -18.46
C LEU A 213 8.37 -7.54 -17.12
N VAL A 214 7.86 -8.76 -17.19
CA VAL A 214 7.84 -9.70 -16.08
C VAL A 214 8.46 -11.02 -16.54
N GLN A 215 9.32 -11.59 -15.70
CA GLN A 215 9.89 -12.91 -15.90
C GLN A 215 9.63 -13.78 -14.68
N ILE A 216 9.48 -15.08 -14.93
CA ILE A 216 9.32 -16.12 -13.91
C ILE A 216 10.47 -17.11 -14.01
N LYS A 217 10.96 -17.60 -12.88
CA LYS A 217 11.96 -18.67 -12.82
C LYS A 217 11.54 -19.71 -11.79
N GLY A 218 11.76 -20.98 -12.09
CA GLY A 218 11.57 -22.09 -11.17
C GLY A 218 12.89 -22.70 -10.70
N ALA A 219 12.80 -23.73 -9.86
CA ALA A 219 13.98 -24.41 -9.29
C ALA A 219 14.94 -24.98 -10.36
N ASP A 220 14.42 -25.36 -11.53
CA ASP A 220 15.15 -26.04 -12.60
C ASP A 220 14.99 -25.37 -13.97
N SER A 221 14.69 -24.06 -13.99
CA SER A 221 14.56 -23.29 -15.24
C SER A 221 15.47 -22.07 -15.27
N ASP A 222 15.73 -21.56 -16.47
CA ASP A 222 16.18 -20.17 -16.64
C ASP A 222 15.00 -19.20 -16.45
N TRP A 223 15.30 -17.90 -16.48
CA TRP A 223 14.28 -16.85 -16.49
C TRP A 223 13.45 -16.91 -17.78
N MET A 224 12.14 -17.10 -17.63
CA MET A 224 11.18 -17.14 -18.73
C MET A 224 10.37 -15.85 -18.76
N GLY A 225 10.26 -15.21 -19.93
CA GLY A 225 9.40 -14.05 -20.09
C GLY A 225 7.92 -14.41 -19.97
N MET A 226 7.16 -13.56 -19.29
CA MET A 226 5.69 -13.62 -19.28
C MET A 226 5.14 -12.66 -20.35
N THR A 227 4.02 -13.04 -20.95
CA THR A 227 3.35 -12.23 -21.99
C THR A 227 2.38 -11.26 -21.34
N ASN A 228 2.50 -9.96 -21.64
CA ASN A 228 1.47 -8.97 -21.28
C ASN A 228 0.18 -9.30 -22.05
N LYS A 229 -0.92 -9.53 -21.33
CA LYS A 229 -2.22 -9.81 -21.97
C LYS A 229 -3.03 -8.54 -22.15
N TYR A 230 -3.08 -7.74 -21.11
CA TYR A 230 -3.74 -6.44 -21.06
C TYR A 230 -3.30 -5.73 -19.80
N GLY A 231 -3.16 -4.40 -19.86
CA GLY A 231 -2.83 -3.56 -18.71
C GLY A 231 -1.67 -4.12 -17.87
N ALA A 232 -1.95 -4.42 -16.60
CA ALA A 232 -0.99 -4.95 -15.65
C ALA A 232 -0.99 -6.50 -15.54
N ALA A 233 -1.73 -7.20 -16.40
CA ALA A 233 -1.87 -8.66 -16.37
C ALA A 233 -0.83 -9.37 -17.26
N TRP A 234 -0.12 -10.33 -16.68
CA TRP A 234 0.96 -11.10 -17.29
C TRP A 234 0.69 -12.59 -17.22
N GLU A 235 0.99 -13.33 -18.28
CA GLU A 235 0.71 -14.77 -18.35
C GLU A 235 1.88 -15.57 -18.87
N VAL A 236 2.07 -16.77 -18.29
CA VAL A 236 2.92 -17.83 -18.83
C VAL A 236 2.05 -19.07 -19.09
N PRO A 237 2.14 -19.73 -20.26
CA PRO A 237 1.27 -20.86 -20.58
C PRO A 237 1.64 -22.13 -19.81
N VAL A 238 2.90 -22.28 -19.41
CA VAL A 238 3.40 -23.42 -18.64
C VAL A 238 4.39 -22.92 -17.59
N THR A 239 4.05 -23.10 -16.32
CA THR A 239 4.90 -22.71 -15.20
C THR A 239 6.02 -23.73 -14.94
N PRO A 240 7.21 -23.27 -14.47
CA PRO A 240 8.34 -24.15 -14.16
C PRO A 240 8.11 -24.86 -12.80
N LYS A 241 9.07 -25.68 -12.34
CA LYS A 241 8.95 -26.27 -10.99
C LYS A 241 9.02 -25.19 -9.91
N LEU A 242 8.19 -25.34 -8.89
CA LEU A 242 8.23 -24.51 -7.69
C LEU A 242 9.58 -24.67 -6.94
N PRO A 243 10.00 -23.67 -6.15
CA PRO A 243 9.35 -22.37 -5.95
C PRO A 243 9.55 -21.43 -7.15
N TRP A 244 8.67 -20.43 -7.29
CA TRP A 244 8.75 -19.42 -8.34
C TRP A 244 9.33 -18.10 -7.83
N ASP A 245 10.34 -17.65 -8.55
CA ASP A 245 10.90 -16.30 -8.46
C ASP A 245 10.26 -15.42 -9.53
N PHE A 246 10.12 -14.12 -9.23
CA PHE A 246 9.68 -13.13 -10.20
C PHE A 246 10.71 -12.03 -10.34
N ARG A 247 11.06 -11.70 -11.58
CA ARG A 247 11.80 -10.49 -11.93
C ARG A 247 10.85 -9.55 -12.64
N ILE A 248 10.80 -8.31 -12.18
CA ILE A 248 9.86 -7.30 -12.66
C ILE A 248 10.67 -6.06 -13.05
N VAL A 249 10.42 -5.54 -14.24
CA VAL A 249 11.11 -4.37 -14.77
C VAL A 249 10.10 -3.26 -15.04
N SER A 250 10.32 -2.09 -14.42
CA SER A 250 9.53 -0.89 -14.65
C SER A 250 9.79 -0.28 -16.02
N ASP A 251 8.91 0.61 -16.44
CA ASP A 251 9.02 1.37 -17.69
C ASP A 251 10.37 2.11 -17.84
N ASP A 252 10.90 2.72 -16.78
CA ASP A 252 12.22 3.37 -16.77
C ASP A 252 13.41 2.41 -16.70
N GLY A 253 13.15 1.11 -16.68
CA GLY A 253 14.17 0.07 -16.74
C GLY A 253 14.73 -0.37 -15.39
N GLN A 254 14.23 0.12 -14.26
CA GLN A 254 14.58 -0.43 -12.95
C GLN A 254 14.10 -1.88 -12.85
N GLU A 255 14.90 -2.72 -12.20
CA GLU A 255 14.61 -4.13 -12.01
C GLU A 255 14.53 -4.45 -10.52
N VAL A 256 13.53 -5.24 -10.14
CA VAL A 256 13.42 -5.85 -8.81
C VAL A 256 13.16 -7.34 -8.95
N THR A 257 13.65 -8.13 -7.99
CA THR A 257 13.51 -9.59 -7.98
C THR A 257 12.94 -10.08 -6.66
N ALA A 258 11.81 -10.79 -6.71
CA ALA A 258 11.17 -11.44 -5.59
C ALA A 258 11.46 -12.95 -5.64
N LEU A 259 12.35 -13.42 -4.77
CA LEU A 259 12.78 -14.83 -4.72
C LEU A 259 11.82 -15.67 -3.87
N GLY A 260 11.49 -16.86 -4.35
CA GLY A 260 10.69 -17.86 -3.63
C GLY A 260 9.27 -17.41 -3.29
N LEU A 261 8.73 -16.42 -4.03
CA LEU A 261 7.47 -15.75 -3.70
C LEU A 261 6.28 -16.71 -3.62
N ILE A 262 6.27 -17.71 -4.50
CA ILE A 262 5.26 -18.75 -4.57
C ILE A 262 5.97 -20.10 -4.44
N ASN A 263 5.73 -20.81 -3.34
CA ASN A 263 6.41 -22.07 -3.01
C ASN A 263 5.46 -23.28 -2.96
N SER A 264 4.18 -23.08 -3.22
CA SER A 264 3.15 -24.13 -3.24
C SER A 264 2.09 -23.85 -4.31
N ALA A 265 1.44 -24.92 -4.77
CA ALA A 265 0.26 -24.82 -5.63
C ALA A 265 -0.94 -24.28 -4.84
N GLY A 266 -1.89 -23.63 -5.52
CA GLY A 266 -3.13 -23.14 -4.92
C GLY A 266 -3.02 -21.80 -4.17
N LYS A 267 -1.83 -21.19 -4.05
CA LYS A 267 -1.69 -19.82 -3.52
C LYS A 267 -2.31 -18.83 -4.52
N VAL A 268 -3.30 -18.06 -4.06
CA VAL A 268 -4.09 -17.09 -4.85
C VAL A 268 -4.24 -15.76 -4.09
N GLY A 269 -4.64 -14.70 -4.80
CA GLY A 269 -4.83 -13.35 -4.29
C GLY A 269 -3.54 -12.53 -4.23
N ASP A 270 -3.62 -11.35 -3.59
CA ASP A 270 -2.51 -10.42 -3.40
C ASP A 270 -1.37 -11.05 -2.61
N VAL A 271 -0.19 -11.18 -3.23
CA VAL A 271 1.05 -11.62 -2.57
C VAL A 271 2.05 -10.47 -2.54
N PRO A 272 2.31 -9.88 -1.36
CA PRO A 272 3.36 -8.89 -1.20
C PRO A 272 4.73 -9.46 -1.53
N THR A 273 5.45 -8.77 -2.40
CA THR A 273 6.76 -9.26 -2.89
C THR A 273 7.92 -8.97 -1.96
N GLY A 274 7.74 -8.02 -1.03
CA GLY A 274 8.82 -7.51 -0.18
C GLY A 274 9.84 -6.63 -0.91
N VAL A 275 9.64 -6.36 -2.20
CA VAL A 275 10.51 -5.50 -3.02
C VAL A 275 9.73 -4.31 -3.59
N GLN A 276 10.45 -3.24 -3.94
CA GLN A 276 9.88 -2.05 -4.52
C GLN A 276 10.91 -1.32 -5.39
N PHE A 277 10.45 -0.62 -6.44
CA PHE A 277 11.30 0.25 -7.24
C PHE A 277 11.78 1.46 -6.43
N ALA A 278 12.98 1.95 -6.72
CA ALA A 278 13.51 3.12 -6.05
C ALA A 278 12.81 4.39 -6.57
N LEU A 279 12.46 5.26 -5.62
CA LEU A 279 11.97 6.61 -5.92
C LEU A 279 13.17 7.53 -6.17
N LYS A 280 13.20 8.24 -7.30
CA LYS A 280 14.25 9.20 -7.63
C LYS A 280 14.31 10.35 -6.61
N GLY A 281 13.17 10.68 -5.99
CA GLY A 281 13.09 11.69 -4.94
C GLY A 281 13.64 11.26 -3.57
N MET A 282 13.89 9.96 -3.37
CA MET A 282 14.45 9.41 -2.15
C MET A 282 15.89 8.99 -2.40
N SER A 283 16.80 9.96 -2.44
CA SER A 283 18.21 9.65 -2.23
C SER A 283 18.35 9.04 -0.83
N ALA A 284 18.78 7.78 -0.75
CA ALA A 284 19.14 7.14 0.51
C ALA A 284 20.09 8.04 1.32
N PRO A 285 20.05 8.04 2.66
CA PRO A 285 21.03 8.77 3.45
C PRO A 285 22.42 8.25 3.07
N THR A 286 23.24 9.13 2.51
CA THR A 286 24.66 8.88 2.27
C THR A 286 25.31 8.63 3.63
N VAL A 287 25.52 7.36 3.97
CA VAL A 287 26.45 7.01 5.04
C VAL A 287 27.83 7.34 4.50
N SER A 288 28.34 8.52 4.86
CA SER A 288 29.74 8.87 4.70
C SER A 288 30.57 7.85 5.48
N GLY A 289 31.10 6.86 4.78
CA GLY A 289 32.02 5.88 5.34
C GLY A 289 33.30 6.57 5.78
N SER A 290 33.53 6.63 7.09
CA SER A 290 34.87 6.85 7.62
C SER A 290 35.65 5.53 7.54
N SER A 291 36.71 5.58 6.75
CA SER A 291 37.80 4.64 6.68
C SER A 291 38.31 4.22 8.08
N GLY A 292 38.26 2.92 8.34
CA GLY A 292 38.92 2.27 9.47
C GLY A 292 39.43 0.91 9.02
N SER A 293 40.73 0.84 8.73
CA SER A 293 41.43 -0.35 8.27
C SER A 293 41.83 -1.28 9.41
N SER A 294 41.99 -2.56 9.06
CA SER A 294 42.88 -3.59 9.66
C SER A 294 42.29 -4.50 10.73
N GLY A 295 42.27 -5.81 10.42
CA GLY A 295 41.96 -6.87 11.38
C GLY A 295 41.70 -8.23 10.72
N SER A 296 42.73 -8.83 10.13
CA SER A 296 42.77 -10.18 9.58
C SER A 296 42.77 -11.27 10.66
N SER A 297 41.98 -12.35 10.49
CA SER A 297 42.35 -13.72 10.90
C SER A 297 41.28 -14.78 10.56
N SER A 298 41.66 -15.68 9.62
CA SER A 298 41.52 -17.15 9.61
C SER A 298 40.17 -17.87 9.82
N SER A 299 39.83 -18.70 8.81
CA SER A 299 38.98 -19.91 8.87
C SER A 299 39.43 -20.92 9.94
N PRO A 300 38.58 -21.91 10.30
CA PRO A 300 38.81 -23.24 9.69
C PRO A 300 37.54 -24.07 9.36
N SER A 301 37.74 -25.00 8.42
CA SER A 301 37.03 -26.26 8.15
C SER A 301 36.90 -27.13 9.44
N SER A 302 36.02 -28.12 9.65
CA SER A 302 35.32 -29.08 8.79
C SER A 302 34.41 -30.01 9.65
N GLN A 303 33.59 -30.82 8.96
CA GLN A 303 33.06 -32.16 9.32
C GLN A 303 31.66 -32.31 9.97
N SER A 304 30.82 -33.03 9.22
CA SER A 304 29.61 -33.77 9.63
C SER A 304 29.93 -34.95 10.57
N PRO A 305 28.93 -35.57 11.21
CA PRO A 305 28.26 -36.72 10.55
C PRO A 305 26.76 -36.89 10.88
N GLY A 306 26.08 -37.76 10.14
CA GLY A 306 25.11 -38.68 10.74
C GLY A 306 23.63 -38.48 10.39
N SER A 307 23.16 -39.31 9.47
CA SER A 307 21.76 -39.55 9.10
C SER A 307 20.91 -40.07 10.26
N SER A 308 19.61 -39.72 10.30
CA SER A 308 18.55 -40.66 10.68
C SER A 308 17.16 -40.17 10.24
N SER A 309 16.43 -41.14 9.70
CA SER A 309 15.03 -41.19 9.26
C SER A 309 13.98 -40.78 10.30
N GLY A 310 12.82 -40.30 9.81
CA GLY A 310 11.52 -40.66 10.40
C GLY A 310 10.52 -39.52 10.56
N GLY A 311 9.36 -39.66 9.89
CA GLY A 311 8.05 -39.31 10.48
C GLY A 311 7.40 -38.01 10.02
N SER A 312 6.29 -38.14 9.28
CA SER A 312 5.21 -37.14 9.26
C SER A 312 4.67 -36.87 10.67
N PRO A 313 4.03 -35.72 10.90
CA PRO A 313 2.69 -35.80 11.46
C PRO A 313 1.67 -34.81 10.86
N SER A 314 0.43 -35.31 10.84
CA SER A 314 -0.85 -34.59 10.73
C SER A 314 -1.10 -33.61 11.89
N PRO A 315 -2.08 -32.70 11.76
CA PRO A 315 -2.30 -31.61 12.72
C PRO A 315 -3.03 -32.11 13.97
N SER A 316 -2.51 -31.75 15.14
CA SER A 316 -3.21 -31.94 16.42
C SER A 316 -3.19 -30.65 17.23
N GLY A 317 -4.36 -30.29 17.76
CA GLY A 317 -4.61 -29.02 18.46
C GLY A 317 -3.66 -28.76 19.61
N GLY A 318 -3.02 -27.59 19.59
CA GLY A 318 -2.16 -27.11 20.66
C GLY A 318 -2.99 -26.69 21.87
N LYS A 319 -2.74 -27.34 23.01
CA LYS A 319 -3.19 -26.90 24.34
C LYS A 319 -2.54 -25.53 24.65
N GLY A 320 -3.34 -24.48 24.85
CA GLY A 320 -2.85 -23.17 25.25
C GLY A 320 -2.12 -23.21 26.60
N LYS A 321 -0.97 -22.54 26.70
CA LYS A 321 -0.21 -22.35 27.96
C LYS A 321 -0.67 -21.05 28.65
N CYS A 322 -0.97 -21.11 29.95
CA CYS A 322 -1.16 -19.92 30.80
C CYS A 322 0.22 -19.40 31.26
N PRO A 323 0.42 -18.06 31.43
CA PRO A 323 -0.58 -16.99 31.51
C PRO A 323 -0.98 -16.35 30.16
N CYS A 324 -2.23 -15.86 30.09
CA CYS A 324 -2.81 -15.22 28.90
C CYS A 324 -2.86 -13.69 29.04
N ASN A 325 -1.90 -13.00 28.43
CA ASN A 325 -1.83 -11.54 28.41
C ASN A 325 -2.02 -10.99 26.99
N ASP A 326 -2.48 -9.74 26.90
CA ASP A 326 -2.51 -9.02 25.64
C ASP A 326 -1.11 -8.62 25.23
N GLN A 327 -0.75 -8.99 24.00
CA GLN A 327 0.36 -8.39 23.27
C GLN A 327 -0.17 -7.85 21.96
N SER A 328 0.16 -6.59 21.66
CA SER A 328 -0.14 -5.96 20.38
C SER A 328 0.85 -6.45 19.32
N PRO A 329 0.44 -6.62 18.05
CA PRO A 329 1.35 -6.91 16.94
C PRO A 329 2.37 -5.78 16.69
N ASP A 330 2.05 -4.55 17.10
CA ASP A 330 2.87 -3.36 16.90
C ASP A 330 2.72 -2.37 18.06
N THR A 331 3.55 -1.32 18.05
CA THR A 331 3.47 -0.21 19.01
C THR A 331 2.51 0.90 18.59
N THR A 332 1.92 0.80 17.40
CA THR A 332 1.09 1.84 16.77
C THR A 332 -0.35 1.80 17.31
N TYR A 333 -0.91 0.61 17.49
CA TYR A 333 -2.30 0.43 17.93
C TYR A 333 -2.40 -0.54 19.10
N SER A 334 -2.95 -0.09 20.23
CA SER A 334 -3.24 -0.97 21.37
C SER A 334 -4.26 -2.05 21.01
N CYS A 335 -4.26 -3.17 21.75
CA CYS A 335 -5.24 -4.24 21.55
C CYS A 335 -6.70 -3.79 21.64
N SER A 336 -6.99 -2.77 22.46
CA SER A 336 -8.31 -2.14 22.53
C SER A 336 -8.70 -1.46 21.22
N GLN A 337 -7.77 -0.70 20.61
CA GLN A 337 -7.97 -0.07 19.30
C GLN A 337 -8.15 -1.12 18.20
N GLN A 338 -7.32 -2.15 18.20
CA GLN A 338 -7.39 -3.29 17.28
C GLN A 338 -8.79 -3.96 17.29
N LYS A 339 -9.37 -4.14 18.48
CA LYS A 339 -10.73 -4.65 18.65
C LYS A 339 -11.80 -3.69 18.12
N MET A 340 -11.67 -2.40 18.40
CA MET A 340 -12.59 -1.39 17.85
C MET A 340 -12.56 -1.35 16.32
N TYR A 341 -11.43 -1.69 15.69
CA TYR A 341 -11.28 -1.81 14.24
C TYR A 341 -11.73 -3.16 13.67
N GLY A 342 -12.35 -4.03 14.48
CA GLY A 342 -12.85 -5.33 14.04
C GLY A 342 -11.76 -6.34 13.68
N LYS A 343 -10.52 -6.18 14.17
CA LYS A 343 -9.38 -7.04 13.80
C LYS A 343 -9.30 -8.35 14.60
N CYS A 344 -10.22 -8.58 15.52
CA CYS A 344 -10.22 -9.80 16.34
C CYS A 344 -10.45 -11.10 15.55
N ASP A 345 -10.91 -11.05 14.31
CA ASP A 345 -11.04 -12.25 13.47
C ASP A 345 -10.07 -12.25 12.29
N SER A 346 -9.13 -11.30 12.26
CA SER A 346 -8.10 -11.25 11.21
C SER A 346 -7.10 -12.40 11.39
N SER A 347 -6.73 -13.05 10.28
CA SER A 347 -5.80 -14.20 10.26
C SER A 347 -4.41 -13.90 10.83
N TRP A 348 -3.95 -12.66 10.72
CA TRP A 348 -2.69 -12.23 11.31
C TRP A 348 -2.78 -12.01 12.83
N MET A 349 -3.99 -11.77 13.37
CA MET A 349 -4.23 -11.58 14.80
C MET A 349 -4.35 -12.92 15.55
N SER A 350 -4.55 -14.03 14.81
CA SER A 350 -4.67 -15.40 15.33
C SER A 350 -3.40 -16.25 15.14
N VAL A 351 -2.30 -15.65 14.66
CA VAL A 351 -1.00 -16.35 14.54
C VAL A 351 -0.51 -16.71 15.94
N VAL A 352 -0.13 -17.97 16.15
CA VAL A 352 0.44 -18.49 17.40
C VAL A 352 1.93 -18.77 17.19
N SER A 353 2.76 -18.41 18.17
CA SER A 353 4.19 -18.74 18.18
C SER A 353 4.68 -18.95 19.62
N ASP A 354 5.95 -19.31 19.78
CA ASP A 354 6.61 -19.39 21.09
C ASP A 354 6.61 -18.04 21.83
N SER A 355 6.63 -16.92 21.09
CA SER A 355 6.58 -15.57 21.67
C SER A 355 5.16 -15.10 22.00
N TYR A 356 4.16 -15.66 21.32
CA TYR A 356 2.73 -15.31 21.48
C TYR A 356 1.87 -16.59 21.44
N PRO A 357 1.89 -17.39 22.53
CA PRO A 357 1.27 -18.71 22.55
C PRO A 357 -0.27 -18.68 22.47
N ASN A 358 -0.88 -17.52 22.72
CA ASN A 358 -2.33 -17.33 22.67
C ASN A 358 -2.76 -16.39 21.51
N ALA A 359 -1.83 -16.10 20.58
CA ALA A 359 -1.96 -15.10 19.53
C ALA A 359 -2.05 -13.64 20.03
N PHE A 360 -2.00 -12.68 19.11
CA PHE A 360 -2.05 -11.26 19.45
C PHE A 360 -3.42 -10.88 20.01
N CYS A 361 -3.37 -9.97 21.00
CA CYS A 361 -4.55 -9.41 21.65
C CYS A 361 -5.55 -10.45 22.17
N ALA A 362 -5.03 -11.60 22.63
CA ALA A 362 -5.82 -12.76 23.02
C ALA A 362 -6.86 -12.46 24.11
N LYS A 363 -6.50 -11.63 25.10
CA LYS A 363 -7.40 -11.28 26.21
C LYS A 363 -8.46 -10.28 25.75
N THR A 364 -8.05 -9.24 25.04
CA THR A 364 -8.98 -8.23 24.51
C THR A 364 -9.98 -8.84 23.51
N CYS A 365 -9.52 -9.77 22.66
CA CYS A 365 -10.34 -10.47 21.69
C CYS A 365 -11.06 -11.72 22.24
N GLY A 366 -10.99 -11.99 23.55
CA GLY A 366 -11.76 -13.07 24.19
C GLY A 366 -11.29 -14.48 23.82
N ARG A 367 -10.04 -14.64 23.39
CA ARG A 367 -9.44 -15.93 22.97
C ARG A 367 -8.63 -16.62 24.08
N CYS A 368 -8.58 -16.04 25.29
CA CYS A 368 -7.94 -16.71 26.41
C CYS A 368 -8.68 -18.00 26.80
N PRO A 369 -7.97 -19.11 27.05
CA PRO A 369 -8.58 -20.32 27.59
C PRO A 369 -9.26 -20.03 28.93
N ALA A 370 -10.44 -20.63 29.16
CA ALA A 370 -11.21 -20.45 30.40
C ALA A 370 -10.43 -20.86 31.66
N SER A 371 -9.42 -21.74 31.53
CA SER A 371 -8.52 -22.15 32.61
C SER A 371 -7.50 -21.10 33.03
N CYS A 372 -7.38 -19.98 32.31
CA CYS A 372 -6.44 -18.89 32.62
C CYS A 372 -7.12 -17.63 33.18
N SER A 373 -8.43 -17.67 33.45
CA SER A 373 -9.17 -16.56 34.08
C SER A 373 -9.18 -16.73 35.60
N SER A 374 -8.14 -16.22 36.27
CA SER A 374 -8.07 -16.09 37.73
C SER A 374 -7.52 -14.72 38.09
#